data_AF-A0A441VJQ0-F1
#
_entry.id   AF-A0A441VJQ0-F1
#
_cell.length_a   1.000
_cell.length_b   1.000
_cell.length_c   1.000
_cell.angle_alpha   90.00
_cell.angle_beta   90.00
_cell.angle_gamma   90.00
#
_symmetry.space_group_name_H-M   'P 1'
#
loop_
_entity.id
_entity.type
_entity.pdbx_description
1 polymer ?
#
loop_
_entity_poly.entity_id
_entity_poly.type
_entity_poly.pdbx_seq_one_letter_code
_entity_poly.pdbx_strand_id
1 'polypeptide(L)'
;MRDHEAAEHHMRIALQLNPYDADSIEQMGMLLTMRGRPLEALTWLARGIRIDPLHPHWYQFDRALALYMMGEYRPAAEALELATRPAPWIRTRLAACYAQMGEMERARRQIALIDEGDPFSPVDYALRGVPFENQADADHLAEGVMLALGRQAAPGVG
;
A
#
# COMPACT_ATOMS: atom_id res chain seq x y z
N MET A 1 15.12 -0.42 10.34
CA MET A 1 14.75 -0.17 11.75
C MET A 1 15.06 1.25 12.23
N ARG A 2 16.30 1.77 12.16
CA ARG A 2 16.63 3.10 12.74
C ARG A 2 16.01 4.32 12.02
N ASP A 3 15.61 4.17 10.76
CA ASP A 3 15.08 5.28 9.94
C ASP A 3 13.59 5.56 10.23
N HIS A 4 12.74 4.53 10.35
CA HIS A 4 11.31 4.70 10.62
C HIS A 4 11.01 5.30 12.00
N GLU A 5 11.79 4.96 13.03
CA GLU A 5 11.65 5.59 14.35
C GLU A 5 12.01 7.07 14.34
N ALA A 6 13.11 7.44 13.65
CA ALA A 6 13.50 8.82 13.47
C ALA A 6 12.46 9.59 12.64
N ALA A 7 11.96 8.99 11.56
CA ALA A 7 10.89 9.54 10.75
C ALA A 7 9.62 9.80 11.58
N GLU A 8 9.20 8.85 12.44
CA GLU A 8 8.01 9.02 13.27
C GLU A 8 8.22 10.11 14.31
N HIS A 9 9.41 10.19 14.90
CA HIS A 9 9.77 11.26 15.82
C HIS A 9 9.67 12.65 15.18
N HIS A 10 10.28 12.83 14.00
CA HIS A 10 10.23 14.10 13.29
C HIS A 10 8.82 14.44 12.78
N MET A 11 8.06 13.44 12.32
CA MET A 11 6.67 13.63 11.90
C MET A 11 5.80 14.11 13.05
N ARG A 12 6.00 13.56 14.26
CA ARG A 12 5.30 14.02 15.47
C ARG A 12 5.63 15.46 15.81
N ILE A 13 6.89 15.89 15.66
CA ILE A 13 7.27 17.30 15.87
C ILE A 13 6.60 18.20 14.82
N ALA A 14 6.61 17.80 13.54
CA ALA A 14 5.95 18.56 12.48
C ALA A 14 4.45 18.76 12.77
N LEU A 15 3.77 17.69 13.21
CA LEU A 15 2.36 17.72 13.59
C LEU A 15 2.06 18.49 14.89
N GLN A 16 3.05 18.64 15.78
CA GLN A 16 2.92 19.55 16.93
C GLN A 16 2.97 21.01 16.49
N LEU A 17 3.81 21.33 15.50
CA LEU A 17 3.94 22.69 14.95
C LEU A 17 2.74 23.07 14.07
N ASN A 18 2.22 22.13 13.28
CA ASN A 18 1.01 22.31 12.49
C ASN A 18 0.08 21.08 12.57
N PRO A 19 -0.86 21.05 13.52
CA PRO A 19 -1.74 19.89 13.74
C PRO A 19 -2.86 19.74 12.69
N TYR A 20 -2.97 20.65 11.73
CA TYR A 20 -3.98 20.66 10.68
C TYR A 20 -3.38 20.58 9.27
N ASP A 21 -2.10 20.23 9.16
CA ASP A 21 -1.51 19.93 7.87
C ASP A 21 -1.97 18.56 7.37
N ALA A 22 -2.84 18.54 6.37
CA ALA A 22 -3.41 17.30 5.84
C ALA A 22 -2.32 16.36 5.30
N ASP A 23 -1.30 16.92 4.63
CA ASP A 23 -0.21 16.15 4.03
C ASP A 23 0.67 15.50 5.11
N SER A 24 1.06 16.22 6.17
CA SER A 24 1.79 15.61 7.29
C SER A 24 0.96 14.56 8.04
N ILE A 25 -0.35 14.76 8.15
CA ILE A 25 -1.28 13.79 8.77
C ILE A 25 -1.35 12.51 7.93
N GLU A 26 -1.45 12.66 6.62
CA GLU A 26 -1.45 11.55 5.67
C GLU A 26 -0.12 10.78 5.77
N GLN A 27 1.01 11.50 5.72
CA GLN A 27 2.34 10.90 5.71
C GLN A 27 2.65 10.15 7.00
N MET A 28 2.10 10.60 8.13
CA MET A 28 2.11 9.84 9.38
C MET A 28 1.35 8.51 9.25
N GLY A 29 0.21 8.50 8.57
CA GLY A 29 -0.54 7.29 8.26
C GLY A 29 0.23 6.32 7.37
N MET A 30 0.83 6.81 6.28
CA MET A 30 1.67 5.99 5.42
C MET A 30 2.87 5.41 6.18
N LEU A 31 3.55 6.23 6.99
CA LEU A 31 4.62 5.77 7.86
C LEU A 31 4.17 4.66 8.82
N LEU A 32 3.06 4.84 9.51
CA LEU A 32 2.51 3.82 10.41
C LEU A 32 2.16 2.52 9.69
N THR A 33 1.73 2.59 8.43
CA THR A 33 1.51 1.40 7.59
C THR A 33 2.83 0.66 7.36
N MET A 34 3.88 1.38 6.97
CA MET A 34 5.22 0.79 6.77
C MET A 34 5.80 0.20 8.06
N ARG A 35 5.44 0.75 9.23
CA ARG A 35 5.82 0.24 10.55
C ARG A 35 4.99 -0.94 11.06
N GLY A 36 4.09 -1.50 10.25
CA GLY A 36 3.22 -2.62 10.66
C GLY A 36 2.12 -2.22 11.66
N ARG A 37 1.72 -0.94 11.68
CA ARG A 37 0.61 -0.40 12.50
C ARG A 37 -0.56 0.08 11.63
N PRO A 38 -1.11 -0.75 10.72
CA PRO A 38 -2.08 -0.29 9.73
C PRO A 38 -3.42 0.17 10.33
N LEU A 39 -3.86 -0.39 11.47
CA LEU A 39 -5.07 0.08 12.15
C LEU A 39 -4.96 1.53 12.62
N GLU A 40 -3.81 1.90 13.18
CA GLU A 40 -3.53 3.27 13.60
C GLU A 40 -3.36 4.18 12.38
N ALA A 41 -2.69 3.69 11.33
CA ALA A 41 -2.56 4.39 10.06
C ALA A 41 -3.92 4.82 9.50
N LEU A 42 -4.92 3.93 9.49
CA LEU A 42 -6.26 4.25 8.99
C LEU A 42 -6.94 5.38 9.76
N THR A 43 -6.64 5.52 11.06
CA THR A 43 -7.14 6.63 11.87
C THR A 43 -6.52 7.96 11.44
N TRP A 44 -5.20 7.97 11.18
CA TRP A 44 -4.48 9.14 10.67
C TRP A 44 -4.94 9.51 9.26
N LEU A 45 -5.02 8.55 8.34
CA LEU A 45 -5.46 8.77 6.96
C LEU A 45 -6.90 9.29 6.89
N ALA A 46 -7.81 8.74 7.71
CA ALA A 46 -9.17 9.25 7.82
C ALA A 46 -9.23 10.69 8.34
N ARG A 47 -8.32 11.06 9.26
CA ARG A 47 -8.18 12.44 9.72
C ARG A 47 -7.71 13.35 8.60
N GLY A 48 -6.72 12.95 7.81
CA GLY A 48 -6.18 13.75 6.69
C GLY A 48 -7.28 14.09 5.68
N ILE A 49 -8.03 13.07 5.25
CA ILE A 49 -9.19 13.22 4.35
C ILE A 49 -10.28 14.16 4.93
N ARG A 50 -10.49 14.13 6.25
CA ARG A 50 -11.48 15.02 6.89
C ARG A 50 -11.00 16.47 6.95
N ILE A 51 -9.70 16.70 7.09
CA ILE A 51 -9.10 18.04 7.11
C ILE A 51 -9.12 18.64 5.71
N ASP A 52 -8.79 17.85 4.68
CA ASP A 52 -8.89 18.26 3.28
C ASP A 52 -9.90 17.41 2.49
N PRO A 53 -11.17 17.85 2.39
CA PRO A 53 -12.16 17.18 1.56
C PRO A 53 -11.84 17.18 0.06
N LEU A 54 -10.93 18.03 -0.41
CA LEU A 54 -10.45 18.10 -1.79
C LEU A 54 -9.04 17.50 -1.95
N HIS A 55 -8.67 16.61 -1.03
CA HIS A 55 -7.37 15.95 -1.00
C HIS A 55 -6.99 15.31 -2.34
N PRO A 56 -5.69 15.26 -2.64
CA PRO A 56 -5.20 14.51 -3.79
C PRO A 56 -5.62 13.04 -3.76
N HIS A 57 -5.93 12.48 -4.93
CA HIS A 57 -6.35 11.08 -5.07
C HIS A 57 -5.39 10.06 -4.44
N TRP A 58 -4.10 10.38 -4.31
CA TRP A 58 -3.09 9.48 -3.77
C TRP A 58 -3.31 9.12 -2.28
N TYR A 59 -4.02 9.96 -1.51
CA TYR A 59 -4.44 9.62 -0.14
C TYR A 59 -5.24 8.31 -0.09
N GLN A 60 -6.06 8.04 -1.12
CA GLN A 60 -6.84 6.82 -1.19
C GLN A 60 -5.96 5.60 -1.50
N PHE A 61 -4.84 5.78 -2.22
CA PHE A 61 -3.93 4.70 -2.57
C PHE A 61 -3.04 4.28 -1.40
N ASP A 62 -2.72 5.21 -0.50
CA ASP A 62 -2.00 4.92 0.74
C ASP A 62 -2.94 4.31 1.79
N ARG A 63 -4.19 4.78 1.86
CA ARG A 63 -5.27 4.09 2.57
C ARG A 63 -5.48 2.66 2.07
N ALA A 64 -5.42 2.44 0.76
CA ALA A 64 -5.54 1.10 0.19
C ALA A 64 -4.42 0.16 0.66
N LEU A 65 -3.19 0.65 0.79
CA LEU A 65 -2.09 -0.15 1.32
C LEU A 65 -2.33 -0.52 2.79
N ALA A 66 -2.77 0.42 3.61
CA ALA A 66 -3.12 0.16 5.01
C ALA A 66 -4.26 -0.87 5.14
N LEU A 67 -5.29 -0.76 4.30
CA LEU A 67 -6.38 -1.74 4.23
C LEU A 67 -5.88 -3.12 3.80
N TYR A 68 -5.01 -3.19 2.80
CA TYR A 68 -4.43 -4.46 2.34
C TYR A 68 -3.64 -5.15 3.47
N MET A 69 -2.81 -4.39 4.22
CA MET A 69 -2.04 -4.90 5.35
C MET A 69 -2.94 -5.38 6.52
N MET A 70 -4.18 -4.90 6.60
CA MET A 70 -5.19 -5.41 7.54
C MET A 70 -5.90 -6.68 7.03
N GLY A 71 -5.63 -7.14 5.80
CA GLY A 71 -6.38 -8.21 5.14
C GLY A 71 -7.72 -7.74 4.54
N GLU A 72 -8.01 -6.44 4.56
CA GLU A 72 -9.24 -5.84 4.03
C GLU A 72 -9.10 -5.58 2.52
N TYR A 73 -8.97 -6.66 1.74
CA TYR A 73 -8.60 -6.59 0.34
C TYR A 73 -9.65 -5.95 -0.57
N ARG A 74 -10.95 -6.13 -0.25
CA ARG A 74 -12.05 -5.56 -1.05
C ARG A 74 -12.07 -4.03 -1.00
N PRO A 75 -12.12 -3.38 0.19
CA PRO A 75 -12.07 -1.92 0.24
C PRO A 75 -10.73 -1.36 -0.24
N ALA A 76 -9.62 -2.11 -0.10
CA ALA A 76 -8.35 -1.73 -0.72
C ALA A 76 -8.45 -1.68 -2.25
N ALA A 77 -9.04 -2.70 -2.88
CA ALA A 77 -9.24 -2.74 -4.32
C ALA A 77 -10.12 -1.58 -4.81
N GLU A 78 -11.25 -1.33 -4.13
CA GLU A 78 -12.18 -0.24 -4.47
C GLU A 78 -11.50 1.13 -4.47
N ALA A 79 -10.62 1.39 -3.50
CA ALA A 79 -9.85 2.64 -3.44
C ALA A 79 -8.84 2.77 -4.60
N LEU A 80 -8.18 1.68 -4.98
CA LEU A 80 -7.22 1.66 -6.10
C LEU A 80 -7.91 1.77 -7.47
N GLU A 81 -9.14 1.28 -7.60
CA GLU A 81 -9.96 1.40 -8.83
C GLU A 81 -10.32 2.85 -9.18
N LEU A 82 -10.22 3.78 -8.22
CA LEU A 82 -10.43 5.21 -8.46
C LEU A 82 -9.36 5.83 -9.38
N ALA A 83 -8.22 5.16 -9.57
CA ALA A 83 -7.16 5.63 -10.46
C ALA A 83 -7.59 5.54 -11.94
N THR A 84 -7.78 6.68 -12.59
CA THR A 84 -8.17 6.76 -14.00
C THR A 84 -7.05 6.34 -14.97
N ARG A 85 -5.80 6.57 -14.58
CA ARG A 85 -4.59 6.16 -15.31
C ARG A 85 -3.61 5.53 -14.32
N PRO A 86 -3.86 4.30 -13.87
CA PRO A 86 -3.09 3.70 -12.79
C PRO A 86 -1.66 3.42 -13.23
N ALA A 87 -0.71 3.91 -12.43
CA ALA A 87 0.71 3.58 -12.57
C ALA A 87 0.95 2.08 -12.31
N PRO A 88 2.10 1.52 -12.76
CA PRO A 88 2.42 0.10 -12.56
C PRO A 88 2.31 -0.38 -11.10
N TRP A 89 2.70 0.44 -10.13
CA TRP A 89 2.61 0.12 -8.71
C TRP A 89 1.15 0.06 -8.20
N ILE A 90 0.26 0.91 -8.72
CA ILE A 90 -1.19 0.85 -8.42
C ILE A 90 -1.77 -0.45 -8.95
N ARG A 91 -1.45 -0.79 -10.21
CA ARG A 91 -1.87 -2.06 -10.83
C ARG A 91 -1.37 -3.26 -10.03
N THR A 92 -0.14 -3.19 -9.53
CA THR A 92 0.46 -4.25 -8.71
C THR A 92 -0.28 -4.46 -7.39
N ARG A 93 -0.55 -3.38 -6.63
CA ARG A 93 -1.35 -3.46 -5.40
C ARG A 93 -2.77 -3.97 -5.68
N LEU A 94 -3.39 -3.51 -6.78
CA LEU A 94 -4.75 -3.92 -7.15
C LEU A 94 -4.79 -5.40 -7.56
N ALA A 95 -3.79 -5.88 -8.31
CA ALA A 95 -3.64 -7.28 -8.65
C ALA A 95 -3.51 -8.15 -7.39
N ALA A 96 -2.70 -7.71 -6.43
CA ALA A 96 -2.53 -8.40 -5.15
C ALA A 96 -3.85 -8.47 -4.37
N CYS A 97 -4.64 -7.40 -4.33
CA CYS A 97 -5.97 -7.40 -3.70
C CYS A 97 -6.88 -8.46 -4.34
N TYR A 98 -6.98 -8.47 -5.68
CA TYR A 98 -7.82 -9.45 -6.38
C TYR A 98 -7.36 -10.88 -6.16
N ALA A 99 -6.05 -11.11 -6.18
CA ALA A 99 -5.50 -12.43 -5.95
C ALA A 99 -5.83 -12.94 -4.54
N GLN A 100 -5.66 -12.11 -3.51
CA GLN A 100 -6.01 -12.48 -2.14
C GLN A 100 -7.51 -12.75 -1.96
N MET A 101 -8.37 -12.15 -2.79
CA MET A 101 -9.81 -12.45 -2.83
C MET A 101 -10.18 -13.67 -3.68
N GLY A 102 -9.23 -14.35 -4.32
CA GLY A 102 -9.50 -15.45 -5.24
C GLY A 102 -9.98 -15.02 -6.63
N GLU A 103 -10.05 -13.71 -6.91
CA GLU A 103 -10.50 -13.14 -8.18
C GLU A 103 -9.38 -13.15 -9.25
N MET A 104 -8.82 -14.33 -9.51
CA MET A 104 -7.60 -14.54 -10.31
C MET A 104 -7.64 -13.92 -11.70
N GLU A 105 -8.80 -13.95 -12.34
CA GLU A 105 -8.97 -13.39 -13.67
C GLU A 105 -8.83 -11.87 -13.67
N ARG A 106 -9.35 -11.18 -12.65
CA ARG A 106 -9.13 -9.74 -12.47
C ARG A 106 -7.69 -9.44 -12.10
N ALA A 107 -7.09 -10.27 -11.24
CA ALA A 107 -5.70 -10.11 -10.82
C ALA A 107 -4.73 -10.15 -12.02
N ARG A 108 -4.84 -11.20 -12.85
CA ARG A 108 -4.01 -11.39 -14.05
C ARG A 108 -4.18 -10.24 -15.05
N ARG A 109 -5.41 -9.76 -15.25
CA ARG A 109 -5.66 -8.60 -16.12
C ARG A 109 -4.90 -7.36 -15.67
N GLN A 110 -4.80 -7.09 -14.37
CA GLN A 110 -4.05 -5.93 -13.89
C GLN A 110 -2.55 -6.05 -14.14
N ILE A 111 -2.00 -7.26 -13.94
CA ILE A 111 -0.59 -7.54 -14.23
C ILE A 111 -0.30 -7.40 -15.73
N ALA A 112 -1.16 -7.91 -16.61
CA ALA A 112 -1.00 -7.83 -18.06
C ALA A 112 -1.09 -6.39 -18.62
N LEU A 113 -1.60 -5.44 -17.84
CA LEU A 113 -1.66 -4.03 -18.21
C LEU A 113 -0.42 -3.24 -17.75
N ILE A 114 0.56 -3.89 -17.12
CA ILE A 114 1.88 -3.33 -16.85
C ILE A 114 2.71 -3.56 -18.11
N ASP A 115 3.24 -2.47 -18.69
CA ASP A 115 3.95 -2.47 -19.97
C ASP A 115 5.18 -3.41 -19.93
N GLU A 116 5.29 -4.29 -20.93
CA GLU A 116 6.40 -5.25 -21.07
C GLU A 116 7.75 -4.55 -21.36
N GLY A 117 7.74 -3.29 -21.82
CA GLY A 117 8.94 -2.49 -22.07
C GLY A 117 9.46 -1.68 -20.88
N ASP A 118 8.72 -1.64 -19.77
CA ASP A 118 9.10 -0.92 -18.55
C ASP A 118 10.02 -1.81 -17.70
N PRO A 119 11.18 -1.31 -17.18
CA PRO A 119 11.98 -2.04 -16.20
C PRO A 119 11.25 -2.33 -14.87
N PHE A 120 9.98 -1.92 -14.72
CA PHE A 120 9.15 -2.19 -13.55
C PHE A 120 8.82 -3.68 -13.37
N SER A 121 9.29 -4.26 -12.27
CA SER A 121 8.93 -5.61 -11.83
C SER A 121 7.90 -5.55 -10.70
N PRO A 122 6.67 -6.10 -10.89
CA PRO A 122 5.65 -6.14 -9.83
C PRO A 122 6.12 -6.84 -8.56
N VAL A 123 6.91 -7.92 -8.71
CA VAL A 123 7.44 -8.69 -7.58
C VAL A 123 8.53 -7.91 -6.86
N ASP A 124 9.44 -7.26 -7.58
CA ASP A 124 10.50 -6.45 -6.95
C ASP A 124 9.90 -5.24 -6.22
N TYR A 125 8.90 -4.60 -6.83
CA TYR A 125 8.12 -3.55 -6.18
C TYR A 125 7.46 -4.05 -4.88
N ALA A 126 6.82 -5.22 -4.91
CA ALA A 126 6.16 -5.76 -3.72
C ALA A 126 7.15 -6.06 -2.58
N LEU A 127 8.33 -6.59 -2.92
CA LEU A 127 9.36 -6.96 -1.93
C LEU A 127 10.20 -5.79 -1.43
N ARG A 128 10.43 -4.77 -2.25
CA ARG A 128 11.44 -3.73 -2.00
C ARG A 128 11.00 -2.31 -2.32
N GLY A 129 9.97 -2.14 -3.15
CA GLY A 129 9.46 -0.84 -3.57
C GLY A 129 8.69 -0.10 -2.48
N VAL A 130 8.18 -0.82 -1.47
CA VAL A 130 7.65 -0.24 -0.24
C VAL A 130 8.62 -0.56 0.90
N PRO A 131 9.15 0.45 1.61
CA PRO A 131 10.14 0.23 2.65
C PRO A 131 9.46 -0.22 3.96
N PHE A 132 8.85 -1.41 3.96
CA PHE A 132 8.29 -1.98 5.18
C PHE A 132 9.37 -2.19 6.25
N GLU A 133 9.02 -1.93 7.51
CA GLU A 133 9.88 -2.21 8.65
C GLU A 133 9.98 -3.71 8.92
N ASN A 134 8.88 -4.44 8.73
CA ASN A 134 8.81 -5.88 8.91
C ASN A 134 8.83 -6.61 7.57
N GLN A 135 9.67 -7.63 7.45
CA GLN A 135 9.74 -8.44 6.22
C GLN A 135 8.42 -9.17 5.93
N ALA A 136 7.68 -9.59 6.96
CA ALA A 136 6.40 -10.27 6.80
C ALA A 136 5.36 -9.43 6.05
N ASP A 137 5.38 -8.10 6.22
CA ASP A 137 4.48 -7.18 5.52
C ASP A 137 4.83 -7.12 4.03
N ALA A 138 6.13 -7.08 3.69
CA ALA A 138 6.60 -7.15 2.31
C ALA A 138 6.28 -8.50 1.67
N ASP A 139 6.48 -9.60 2.41
CA ASP A 139 6.20 -10.96 1.96
C ASP A 139 4.71 -11.16 1.70
N HIS A 140 3.83 -10.59 2.54
CA HIS A 140 2.38 -10.64 2.35
C HIS A 140 1.94 -9.95 1.05
N LEU A 141 2.47 -8.76 0.77
CA LEU A 141 2.20 -8.08 -0.50
C LEU A 141 2.76 -8.88 -1.68
N ALA A 142 3.98 -9.40 -1.56
CA ALA A 142 4.62 -10.20 -2.59
C ALA A 142 3.86 -11.50 -2.87
N GLU A 143 3.31 -12.15 -1.85
CA GLU A 143 2.45 -13.33 -1.98
C GLU A 143 1.25 -13.03 -2.86
N GLY A 144 0.51 -11.95 -2.57
CA GLY A 144 -0.62 -11.53 -3.40
C GLY A 144 -0.23 -11.27 -4.86
N VAL A 145 0.93 -10.65 -5.09
CA VAL A 145 1.45 -10.43 -6.45
C VAL A 145 1.87 -11.73 -7.14
N MET A 146 2.50 -12.66 -6.42
CA MET A 146 2.89 -13.98 -6.97
C MET A 146 1.66 -14.81 -7.33
N LEU A 147 0.61 -14.79 -6.50
CA LEU A 147 -0.68 -15.40 -6.80
C LEU A 147 -1.29 -14.80 -8.08
N ALA A 148 -1.27 -13.48 -8.22
CA ALA A 148 -1.75 -12.81 -9.43
C ALA A 148 -0.99 -13.23 -10.69
N LEU A 149 0.31 -13.51 -10.57
CA LEU A 149 1.17 -14.03 -11.63
C LEU A 149 0.98 -15.54 -11.90
N GLY A 150 0.17 -16.24 -11.11
CA GLY A 150 -0.01 -17.69 -11.20
C GLY A 150 1.23 -18.48 -10.77
N ARG A 151 2.15 -17.86 -10.01
CA ARG A 151 3.31 -18.52 -9.41
C ARG A 151 2.87 -19.08 -8.06
N GLN A 152 3.21 -20.33 -7.75
CA GLN A 152 2.96 -20.87 -6.42
C GLN A 152 3.82 -20.09 -5.42
N ALA A 153 3.23 -19.67 -4.29
CA ALA A 153 4.01 -19.23 -3.14
C ALA A 153 4.94 -20.39 -2.75
N ALA A 154 6.25 -20.14 -2.65
CA ALA A 154 7.17 -21.17 -2.21
C ALA A 154 6.68 -21.72 -0.87
N PRO A 155 6.60 -23.05 -0.67
CA PRO A 155 6.18 -23.59 0.61
C PRO A 155 7.14 -23.06 1.67
N GLY A 156 6.60 -22.36 2.66
CA GLY A 156 7.36 -21.81 3.78
C GLY A 156 8.24 -22.89 4.37
N VAL A 157 9.54 -22.61 4.47
CA VAL A 157 10.48 -23.46 5.20
C VAL A 157 10.05 -23.37 6.67
N GLY A 158 9.56 -24.49 7.19
CA GLY A 158 9.15 -24.63 8.60
C GLY A 158 10.31 -24.63 9.58
#